data_AF-A0A947WG24-F1
#
_entry.id   AF-A0A947WG24-F1
#
_cell.length_a   1.000
_cell.length_b   1.000
_cell.length_c   1.000
_cell.angle_alpha   90.00
_cell.angle_beta   90.00
_cell.angle_gamma   90.00
#
_symmetry.space_group_name_H-M   'P 1'
#
loop_
_entity.id
_entity.type
_entity.pdbx_description
1 polymer ?
#
loop_
_entity_poly.entity_id
_entity_poly.type
_entity_poly.pdbx_seq_one_letter_code
_entity_poly.pdbx_strand_id
1 'polypeptide(L)'
;MYHRILVTGGTGLVGYAFEPLRDEYPGVEFVSIGSKVCDLTKLDKVVDYVNSINPDAIIHLAALSGGIQFSSKYPATLLRDNVLMNLNIMEAARLCKVKKTIMTLSTG
;
A
#
# COMPACT_ATOMS: atom_id res chain seq x y z
N MET A 1 20.88 -4.23 1.36
CA MET A 1 20.41 -3.56 0.14
C MET A 1 18.99 -4.05 -0.15
N TYR A 2 18.09 -3.21 -0.65
CA TYR A 2 16.72 -3.59 -1.03
C TYR A 2 16.70 -3.91 -2.52
N HIS A 3 16.12 -5.03 -2.93
CA HIS A 3 16.08 -5.48 -4.33
C HIS A 3 14.65 -5.58 -4.84
N ARG A 4 13.70 -5.90 -3.97
CA ARG A 4 12.26 -5.93 -4.30
C ARG A 4 11.46 -5.07 -3.35
N ILE A 5 10.70 -4.13 -3.89
CA ILE A 5 9.88 -3.20 -3.12
C ILE A 5 8.42 -3.32 -3.57
N LEU A 6 7.53 -3.66 -2.64
CA LEU A 6 6.09 -3.66 -2.87
C LEU A 6 5.54 -2.24 -2.68
N VAL A 7 4.83 -1.72 -3.68
CA VAL A 7 4.17 -0.41 -3.64
C VAL A 7 2.67 -0.59 -3.73
N THR A 8 1.95 -0.30 -2.66
CA THR A 8 0.48 -0.36 -2.68
C THR A 8 -0.11 0.98 -3.06
N GLY A 9 -1.25 1.02 -3.75
CA GLY A 9 -1.84 2.28 -4.20
C GLY A 9 -1.18 2.81 -5.48
N GLY A 10 -0.53 1.93 -6.25
CA GLY A 10 0.21 2.28 -7.47
C GLY A 10 -0.65 2.95 -8.55
N THR A 11 -1.97 2.70 -8.55
CA THR A 11 -2.91 3.33 -9.48
C THR A 11 -3.49 4.65 -8.98
N GLY A 12 -3.16 5.07 -7.76
CA GLY A 12 -3.58 6.36 -7.19
C GLY A 12 -2.69 7.50 -7.67
N LEU A 13 -3.07 8.75 -7.35
CA LEU A 13 -2.33 9.94 -7.77
C LEU A 13 -0.83 9.87 -7.42
N VAL A 14 -0.51 9.59 -6.16
CA VAL A 14 0.88 9.50 -5.68
C VAL A 14 1.59 8.28 -6.28
N GLY A 15 0.90 7.14 -6.38
CA GLY A 15 1.46 5.92 -6.99
C GLY A 15 1.79 6.10 -8.48
N TYR A 16 0.94 6.80 -9.23
CA TYR A 16 1.17 7.12 -10.63
C TYR A 16 2.34 8.10 -10.80
N ALA A 17 2.42 9.14 -9.95
CA ALA A 17 3.55 10.07 -9.93
C ALA A 17 4.87 9.38 -9.50
N PHE A 18 4.79 8.25 -8.82
CA PHE A 18 5.95 7.44 -8.43
C PHE A 18 6.48 6.56 -9.58
N GLU A 19 5.67 6.21 -10.59
CA GLU A 19 6.11 5.37 -11.72
C GLU A 19 7.38 5.89 -12.41
N PRO A 20 7.48 7.17 -12.82
CA PRO A 20 8.67 7.68 -13.51
C PRO A 20 9.94 7.69 -12.66
N LEU A 21 9.80 7.78 -11.33
CA LEU A 21 10.95 7.82 -10.40
C LEU A 21 11.65 6.46 -10.29
N ARG A 22 11.02 5.37 -10.74
CA ARG A 22 11.60 4.02 -10.69
C ARG A 22 12.81 3.88 -11.60
N ASP A 23 12.82 4.60 -12.70
CA ASP A 23 13.92 4.58 -13.68
C ASP A 23 15.22 5.13 -13.10
N GLU A 24 15.15 5.90 -12.00
CA GLU A 24 16.32 6.39 -11.25
C GLU A 24 17.00 5.31 -10.40
N TYR A 25 16.39 4.13 -10.24
CA TYR A 25 16.88 3.03 -9.39
C TYR A 25 17.07 1.73 -10.19
N PRO A 26 17.97 1.71 -11.19
CA PRO A 26 18.25 0.51 -11.97
C PRO A 26 18.79 -0.60 -11.04
N GLY A 27 18.09 -1.72 -10.97
CA GLY A 27 18.41 -2.85 -10.08
C GLY A 27 17.47 -3.05 -8.89
N VAL A 28 16.45 -2.18 -8.75
CA VAL A 28 15.34 -2.39 -7.81
C VAL A 28 14.08 -2.77 -8.58
N GLU A 29 13.51 -3.92 -8.24
CA GLU A 29 12.21 -4.37 -8.74
C GLU A 29 11.09 -3.72 -7.91
N PHE A 30 10.31 -2.83 -8.52
CA PHE A 30 9.11 -2.26 -7.90
C PHE A 30 7.88 -3.04 -8.35
N VAL A 31 7.18 -3.65 -7.39
CA VAL A 31 5.92 -4.37 -7.64
C VAL A 31 4.77 -3.48 -7.18
N SER A 32 4.00 -2.94 -8.13
CA SER A 32 2.95 -1.97 -7.83
C SER A 32 1.55 -2.54 -7.98
N ILE A 33 0.72 -2.32 -6.95
CA ILE A 33 -0.63 -2.86 -6.91
C ILE A 33 -1.69 -1.78 -6.65
N GLY A 34 -2.84 -1.97 -7.27
CA GLY A 34 -4.09 -1.26 -6.96
C GLY A 34 -5.09 -2.17 -6.25
N SER A 35 -6.24 -1.61 -5.87
CA SER A 35 -7.30 -2.33 -5.14
C SER A 35 -7.92 -3.52 -5.89
N LYS A 36 -7.76 -3.58 -7.22
CA LYS A 36 -8.20 -4.73 -8.05
C LYS A 36 -7.34 -5.98 -7.85
N VAL A 37 -6.11 -5.83 -7.36
CA VAL A 37 -5.15 -6.94 -7.18
C VAL A 37 -5.29 -7.54 -5.78
N CYS A 38 -5.36 -6.70 -4.76
CA CYS A 38 -5.51 -7.13 -3.37
C CYS A 38 -6.40 -6.14 -2.62
N ASP A 39 -7.44 -6.66 -1.97
CA ASP A 39 -8.24 -5.89 -0.99
C ASP A 39 -7.44 -5.78 0.31
N LEU A 40 -6.89 -4.60 0.56
CA LEU A 40 -6.04 -4.35 1.71
C LEU A 40 -6.82 -4.29 3.04
N THR A 41 -8.16 -4.31 3.01
CA THR A 41 -8.99 -4.38 4.22
C THR A 41 -9.08 -5.81 4.80
N LYS A 42 -8.55 -6.81 4.08
CA LYS A 42 -8.59 -8.23 4.46
C LYS A 42 -7.19 -8.75 4.80
N LEU A 43 -6.91 -8.94 6.09
CA LEU A 43 -5.57 -9.31 6.57
C LEU A 43 -5.04 -10.61 5.92
N ASP A 44 -5.88 -11.63 5.80
CA ASP A 44 -5.52 -12.91 5.18
C ASP A 44 -5.01 -12.70 3.75
N LYS A 45 -5.71 -11.88 2.95
CA LYS A 45 -5.32 -11.56 1.58
C LYS A 45 -4.02 -10.76 1.52
N VAL A 46 -3.84 -9.80 2.44
CA VAL A 46 -2.61 -9.00 2.50
C VAL A 46 -1.41 -9.87 2.87
N VAL A 47 -1.56 -10.74 3.88
CA VAL A 47 -0.49 -11.65 4.30
C VAL A 47 -0.12 -12.61 3.18
N ASP A 48 -1.10 -13.26 2.55
CA ASP A 48 -0.86 -14.17 1.42
C ASP A 48 -0.15 -13.45 0.27
N TYR A 49 -0.59 -12.24 -0.06
CA TYR A 49 -0.01 -11.47 -1.15
C TYR A 49 1.41 -11.01 -0.84
N VAL A 50 1.64 -10.40 0.32
CA VAL A 50 2.99 -9.96 0.76
C VAL A 50 3.95 -11.15 0.80
N ASN A 51 3.50 -12.30 1.31
CA ASN A 51 4.31 -13.51 1.35
C ASN A 51 4.64 -14.03 -0.06
N SER A 52 3.69 -13.97 -1.01
CA SER A 52 3.91 -14.37 -2.41
C SER A 52 4.94 -13.51 -3.13
N ILE A 53 4.97 -12.21 -2.84
CA ILE A 53 5.94 -11.27 -3.41
C ILE A 53 7.30 -11.38 -2.70
N ASN A 54 7.30 -11.71 -1.41
CA ASN A 54 8.49 -11.74 -0.55
C ASN A 54 9.35 -10.45 -0.67
N PRO A 55 8.78 -9.25 -0.42
CA PRO A 55 9.49 -8.00 -0.64
C PRO A 55 10.51 -7.71 0.48
N ASP A 56 11.59 -7.01 0.13
CA ASP A 56 12.53 -6.47 1.12
C ASP A 56 11.94 -5.27 1.86
N ALA A 57 11.12 -4.47 1.17
CA ALA A 57 10.45 -3.31 1.74
C ALA A 57 9.04 -3.10 1.16
N ILE A 58 8.21 -2.40 1.93
CA ILE A 58 6.87 -1.95 1.50
C ILE A 58 6.80 -0.43 1.53
N ILE A 59 6.28 0.17 0.45
CA ILE A 59 5.85 1.56 0.39
C ILE A 59 4.32 1.57 0.28
N HIS A 60 3.65 1.94 1.37
CA HIS A 60 2.20 1.94 1.45
C HIS A 60 1.63 3.31 1.07
N LEU A 61 1.21 3.47 -0.20
CA LEU A 61 0.56 4.66 -0.75
C LEU A 61 -0.96 4.50 -0.92
N ALA A 62 -1.52 3.36 -0.53
CA ALA A 62 -2.93 3.10 -0.72
C ALA A 62 -3.75 3.87 0.32
N ALA A 63 -4.75 4.60 -0.16
CA ALA A 63 -5.76 5.23 0.67
C ALA A 63 -7.09 5.23 -0.08
N LEU A 64 -8.18 5.05 0.66
CA LEU A 64 -9.49 5.47 0.23
C LEU A 64 -9.56 6.98 0.45
N SER A 65 -9.72 7.71 -0.65
CA SER A 65 -9.82 9.17 -0.65
C SER A 65 -10.84 9.59 -1.70
N GLY A 66 -11.47 10.74 -1.49
CA GLY A 66 -12.44 11.32 -2.41
C GLY A 66 -12.57 12.82 -2.18
N GLY A 67 -13.28 13.50 -3.08
CA GLY A 67 -13.56 14.93 -2.91
C GLY A 67 -14.42 15.21 -1.67
N ILE A 68 -14.54 16.49 -1.30
CA ILE A 68 -15.22 16.93 -0.06
C ILE A 68 -16.62 16.34 0.12
N GLN A 69 -17.35 16.13 -0.98
CA GLN A 69 -18.68 15.51 -0.97
C GLN A 69 -18.63 14.03 -0.58
N PHE A 70 -17.66 13.27 -1.10
CA PHE A 70 -17.47 11.87 -0.73
C PHE A 70 -17.08 11.74 0.73
N SER A 71 -16.12 12.57 1.18
CA SER A 71 -15.65 12.54 2.57
C SER A 71 -16.73 12.96 3.57
N SER A 72 -17.59 13.91 3.20
CA SER A 72 -18.75 14.30 4.02
C SER A 72 -19.83 13.21 4.06
N LYS A 73 -20.02 12.48 2.97
CA LYS A 73 -21.04 11.42 2.87
C LYS A 73 -20.63 10.12 3.55
N TYR A 74 -19.34 9.77 3.52
CA TYR A 74 -18.83 8.48 4.02
C TYR A 74 -17.65 8.61 5.01
N PRO A 75 -17.72 9.46 6.04
CA PRO A 75 -16.58 9.70 6.94
C PRO A 75 -16.17 8.45 7.72
N ALA A 76 -17.14 7.66 8.19
CA ALA A 76 -16.87 6.43 8.92
C ALA A 76 -16.19 5.36 8.04
N THR A 77 -16.59 5.25 6.77
CA THR A 77 -15.99 4.31 5.83
C THR A 77 -14.54 4.69 5.51
N LEU A 78 -14.28 5.98 5.26
CA LEU A 78 -12.92 6.48 5.04
C LEU A 78 -12.00 6.14 6.20
N LEU A 79 -12.41 6.48 7.43
CA LEU A 79 -11.63 6.19 8.62
C LEU A 79 -11.42 4.69 8.79
N ARG A 80 -12.49 3.89 8.75
CA ARG A 80 -12.43 2.44 8.95
C ARG A 80 -11.50 1.78 7.93
N ASP A 81 -11.69 2.05 6.65
CA ASP A 81 -10.95 1.34 5.61
C ASP A 81 -9.49 1.77 5.58
N ASN A 82 -9.19 3.07 5.72
CA ASN A 82 -7.79 3.51 5.81
C ASN A 82 -7.09 2.95 7.04
N VAL A 83 -7.75 2.89 8.21
CA VAL A 83 -7.17 2.27 9.41
C VAL A 83 -6.93 0.77 9.20
N LEU A 84 -7.91 0.04 8.64
CA LEU A 84 -7.74 -1.39 8.36
C LEU A 84 -6.60 -1.65 7.38
N MET A 85 -6.51 -0.91 6.28
CA MET A 85 -5.43 -1.05 5.29
C MET A 85 -4.06 -0.81 5.93
N ASN A 86 -3.93 0.26 6.72
CA ASN A 86 -2.68 0.58 7.42
C ASN A 86 -2.26 -0.54 8.39
N LEU A 87 -3.20 -0.98 9.24
CA LEU A 87 -2.94 -2.03 10.22
C LEU A 87 -2.58 -3.36 9.55
N ASN A 88 -3.32 -3.74 8.49
CA ASN A 88 -3.08 -5.01 7.80
C ASN A 88 -1.72 -5.03 7.11
N ILE A 89 -1.30 -3.93 6.50
CA ILE A 89 0.04 -3.84 5.88
C ILE A 89 1.14 -3.91 6.93
N MET A 90 0.98 -3.23 8.06
CA MET A 90 1.95 -3.32 9.16
C MET A 90 2.03 -4.75 9.73
N GLU A 91 0.88 -5.40 9.91
CA GLU A 91 0.85 -6.76 10.45
C GLU A 91 1.40 -7.78 9.45
N ALA A 92 1.08 -7.66 8.17
CA ALA A 92 1.67 -8.49 7.13
C ALA A 92 3.19 -8.28 7.03
N ALA A 93 3.67 -7.04 7.13
CA ALA A 93 5.11 -6.76 7.18
C ALA A 93 5.79 -7.45 8.37
N ARG A 94 5.15 -7.44 9.55
CA ARG A 94 5.64 -8.13 10.76
C ARG A 94 5.68 -9.65 10.58
N LEU A 95 4.58 -10.23 10.09
CA LEU A 95 4.45 -11.69 9.88
C LEU A 95 5.40 -12.22 8.80
N CYS A 96 5.55 -11.48 7.70
CA CYS A 96 6.43 -11.82 6.58
C CYS A 96 7.89 -11.35 6.77
N LYS A 97 8.22 -10.76 7.93
CA LYS A 97 9.58 -10.29 8.27
C LYS A 97 10.16 -9.30 7.25
N VAL A 98 9.32 -8.41 6.72
CA VAL A 98 9.75 -7.35 5.80
C VAL A 98 10.69 -6.40 6.52
N LYS A 99 11.82 -6.05 5.91
CA LYS A 99 12.92 -5.33 6.58
C LYS A 99 12.57 -3.86 6.83
N LYS A 100 11.77 -3.25 5.94
CA LYS A 100 11.40 -1.84 6.03
C LYS A 100 10.01 -1.57 5.50
N THR A 101 9.29 -0.71 6.19
CA THR A 101 7.98 -0.22 5.75
C THR A 101 7.98 1.31 5.80
N ILE A 102 7.48 1.92 4.73
CA ILE A 102 7.18 3.36 4.65
C ILE A 102 5.67 3.49 4.53
N MET A 103 5.05 4.19 5.47
CA MET A 103 3.60 4.37 5.54
C MET A 103 3.24 5.82 5.23
N THR A 104 2.43 6.07 4.21
CA THR A 104 1.76 7.37 4.06
C THR A 104 0.39 7.27 4.70
N LEU A 105 0.26 7.85 5.90
CA LEU A 105 -0.99 7.80 6.67
C LEU A 105 -1.93 8.91 6.19
N SER A 106 -3.12 8.53 5.76
CA SER A 106 -4.27 9.44 5.60
C SER A 106 -5.46 8.87 6.36
N THR A 107 -6.14 9.72 7.11
CA THR A 107 -7.35 9.37 7.87
C THR A 107 -8.62 9.94 7.23
N GLY A 108 -8.50 10.73 6.15
CA GLY A 108 -9.59 11.46 5.51
C GLY A 108 -9.13 12.34 4.35
#